data_AF-E9GB43-F1
#
_entry.id   AF-E9GB43-F1
#
_cell.length_a   1.000
_cell.length_b   1.000
_cell.length_c   1.000
_cell.angle_alpha   90.00
_cell.angle_beta   90.00
_cell.angle_gamma   90.00
#
_symmetry.space_group_name_H-M   'P 1'
#
loop_
_entity.id
_entity.type
_entity.pdbx_description
1 polymer ?
#
loop_
_entity_poly.entity_id
_entity_poly.type
_entity_poly.pdbx_seq_one_letter_code
_entity_poly.pdbx_strand_id
1 'polypeptide(L)'
;MDASRVLLFVVSRETRSLSSMALAAHYIGLGCNLVLCIQRLPDNAEINGDRLSAFAIKDYNRGRNYLSDLANREGIPVFDEVKEAVECAIQRCLQHNQQ
;
A
#
# COMPACT_ATOMS: atom_id res chain seq x y z
N MET A 1 14.06 -4.22 5.83
CA MET A 1 12.77 -4.29 6.55
C MET A 1 12.74 -5.47 7.53
N ASP A 2 13.75 -6.33 7.53
CA ASP A 2 13.66 -7.67 8.12
C ASP A 2 13.76 -7.71 9.66
N ALA A 3 14.06 -6.58 10.28
CA ALA A 3 14.04 -6.39 11.74
C ALA A 3 12.84 -5.53 12.21
N SER A 4 11.94 -5.13 11.31
CA SER A 4 10.79 -4.29 11.65
C SER A 4 9.64 -5.13 12.18
N ARG A 5 8.96 -4.63 13.21
CA ARG A 5 7.81 -5.32 13.84
C ARG A 5 6.50 -5.11 13.08
N VAL A 6 6.35 -3.96 12.45
CA VAL A 6 5.21 -3.59 11.60
C VAL A 6 5.76 -2.90 10.36
N LEU A 7 5.23 -3.25 9.19
CA LEU A 7 5.55 -2.62 7.92
C LEU A 7 4.35 -1.83 7.42
N LEU A 8 4.48 -0.51 7.32
CA LEU A 8 3.49 0.35 6.69
C LEU A 8 3.95 0.69 5.27
N PHE A 9 3.16 0.30 4.27
CA PHE A 9 3.37 0.72 2.89
C PHE A 9 2.31 1.75 2.48
N VAL A 10 2.76 2.87 1.91
CA VAL A 10 1.90 3.90 1.34
C VAL A 10 2.06 3.93 -0.18
N VAL A 11 1.03 3.48 -0.89
CA VAL A 11 0.91 3.53 -2.35
C VAL A 11 0.15 4.81 -2.69
N SER A 12 0.90 5.92 -2.77
CA SER A 12 0.34 7.27 -2.97
C SER A 12 -0.23 7.45 -4.39
N ARG A 13 -1.17 8.39 -4.51
CA ARG A 13 -1.70 8.90 -5.79
C ARG A 13 -0.73 9.83 -6.54
N GLU A 14 0.38 10.21 -5.92
CA GLU A 14 1.38 11.13 -6.48
C GLU A 14 2.51 10.40 -7.22
N THR A 15 2.55 9.06 -7.14
CA THR A 15 3.60 8.26 -7.79
C THR A 15 3.03 7.03 -8.48
N ARG A 16 3.81 6.46 -9.42
CA ARG A 16 3.43 5.22 -10.10
C ARG A 16 3.44 4.03 -9.12
N SER A 17 4.27 4.10 -8.07
CA SER A 17 4.37 3.15 -6.94
C SER A 17 4.62 1.68 -7.31
N LEU A 18 5.04 1.37 -8.54
CA LEU A 18 5.23 -0.03 -8.98
C LEU A 18 6.19 -0.83 -8.10
N SER A 19 7.37 -0.26 -7.79
CA SER A 19 8.37 -0.91 -6.93
C SER A 19 7.85 -1.12 -5.51
N SER A 20 7.20 -0.11 -4.93
CA SER A 20 6.59 -0.20 -3.59
C SER A 20 5.50 -1.26 -3.53
N MET A 21 4.66 -1.36 -4.57
CA MET A 21 3.61 -2.40 -4.66
C MET A 21 4.23 -3.79 -4.79
N ALA A 22 5.28 -3.97 -5.59
CA ALA A 22 5.99 -5.24 -5.72
C ALA A 22 6.63 -5.67 -4.39
N LEU A 23 7.25 -4.73 -3.68
CA LEU A 23 7.85 -4.98 -2.38
C LEU A 23 6.79 -5.30 -1.32
N ALA A 24 5.67 -4.58 -1.31
CA ALA A 24 4.55 -4.89 -0.44
C ALA A 24 4.04 -6.32 -0.69
N ALA A 25 3.77 -6.69 -1.95
CA ALA A 25 3.34 -8.04 -2.31
C ALA A 25 4.32 -9.12 -1.87
N HIS A 26 5.63 -8.87 -1.99
CA HIS A 26 6.66 -9.78 -1.50
C HIS A 26 6.55 -10.01 0.02
N TYR A 27 6.43 -8.94 0.81
CA TYR A 27 6.32 -9.05 2.26
C TYR A 27 4.96 -9.56 2.75
N ILE A 28 3.89 -9.37 1.96
CA ILE A 28 2.62 -10.09 2.17
C ILE A 28 2.88 -11.60 2.06
N GLY A 29 3.55 -12.04 1.00
CA GLY A 29 3.86 -13.46 0.78
C GLY A 29 4.79 -14.10 1.82
N LEU A 30 5.60 -13.29 2.53
CA LEU A 30 6.42 -13.73 3.66
C LEU A 30 5.63 -13.82 4.99
N GLY A 31 4.36 -13.42 5.01
CA GLY A 31 3.54 -13.43 6.23
C GLY A 31 3.93 -12.35 7.24
N CYS A 32 4.57 -11.26 6.79
CA CYS A 32 4.98 -10.19 7.68
C CYS A 32 3.77 -9.38 8.21
N ASN A 33 3.94 -8.72 9.36
CA ASN A 33 2.91 -7.87 9.94
C ASN A 33 2.81 -6.54 9.19
N LEU A 34 1.88 -6.45 8.25
CA LEU A 34 1.73 -5.31 7.35
C LEU A 34 0.49 -4.46 7.64
N VAL A 35 0.58 -3.19 7.26
CA VAL A 35 -0.54 -2.27 7.05
C VAL A 35 -0.35 -1.58 5.69
N LEU A 36 -1.41 -1.48 4.89
CA LEU A 36 -1.37 -0.83 3.59
C LEU A 36 -2.23 0.44 3.57
N CYS A 37 -1.72 1.49 2.95
CA CYS A 37 -2.49 2.62 2.47
C CYS A 37 -2.42 2.63 0.94
N ILE A 38 -3.54 2.50 0.24
CA ILE A 38 -3.60 2.43 -1.22
C ILE A 38 -4.52 3.54 -1.75
N GLN A 39 -3.90 4.52 -2.41
CA GLN A 39 -4.60 5.63 -3.02
C GLN A 39 -4.63 5.47 -4.54
N ARG A 40 -5.82 5.64 -5.13
CA ARG A 40 -6.01 5.57 -6.58
C ARG A 40 -5.43 6.81 -7.26
N LEU A 41 -4.87 6.62 -8.45
CA LEU A 41 -4.54 7.73 -9.34
C LEU A 41 -5.84 8.35 -9.89
N PRO A 42 -6.00 9.68 -9.86
CA PRO A 42 -7.12 10.36 -10.50
C PRO A 42 -6.97 10.34 -12.03
N ASP A 43 -8.07 10.58 -12.76
CA ASP A 43 -8.11 10.52 -14.23
C ASP A 43 -7.22 11.56 -14.93
N ASN A 44 -6.81 12.60 -14.21
CA ASN A 44 -5.90 13.65 -14.67
C ASN A 44 -4.52 13.58 -14.00
N ALA A 45 -4.12 12.41 -13.50
CA ALA A 45 -2.87 12.24 -12.78
C ALA A 45 -1.65 12.74 -13.58
N GLU A 46 -0.86 13.59 -12.92
CA GLU A 46 0.43 14.07 -13.37
C GLU A 46 1.48 13.63 -12.36
N ILE A 47 2.56 13.01 -12.85
CA ILE A 47 3.62 12.47 -12.00
C ILE A 47 4.95 12.98 -12.55
N ASN A 48 5.69 13.74 -11.74
CA ASN A 48 6.96 14.35 -12.13
C ASN A 48 6.87 15.21 -13.40
N GLY A 49 5.75 15.90 -13.63
CA GLY A 49 5.52 16.69 -14.84
C GLY A 49 4.98 15.91 -16.04
N ASP A 50 4.90 14.58 -15.95
CA ASP A 50 4.34 13.74 -17.01
C ASP A 50 2.85 13.51 -16.75
N ARG A 51 1.99 14.06 -17.63
CA ARG A 51 0.57 13.72 -17.62
C ARG A 51 0.37 12.30 -18.15
N LEU A 52 -0.23 11.45 -17.33
CA LEU A 52 -0.47 10.07 -17.70
C LEU A 52 -1.63 9.95 -18.69
N SER A 53 -1.55 8.95 -19.58
CA SER A 53 -2.67 8.59 -20.44
C SER A 53 -3.76 7.89 -19.63
N ALA A 54 -5.01 7.97 -20.09
CA ALA A 54 -6.14 7.27 -19.47
C ALA A 54 -5.91 5.75 -19.39
N PHE A 55 -5.26 5.17 -20.41
CA PHE A 55 -4.87 3.76 -20.41
C PHE A 55 -3.85 3.44 -19.32
N ALA A 56 -2.83 4.27 -19.15
CA ALA A 56 -1.83 4.09 -18.10
C ALA A 56 -2.45 4.21 -16.70
N ILE A 57 -3.31 5.22 -16.47
CA ILE A 57 -4.02 5.39 -15.19
C ILE A 57 -4.86 4.15 -14.86
N LYS A 58 -5.60 3.63 -15.85
CA LYS A 58 -6.39 2.40 -15.68
C LYS A 58 -5.51 1.21 -15.30
N ASP A 59 -4.35 1.07 -15.93
CA ASP A 59 -3.43 -0.04 -15.66
C ASP A 59 -2.77 0.06 -14.28
N TYR A 60 -2.31 1.26 -13.90
CA TYR A 60 -1.77 1.52 -12.56
C TYR A 60 -2.79 1.31 -11.44
N ASN A 61 -4.05 1.70 -11.68
CA ASN A 61 -5.13 1.48 -10.73
C ASN A 61 -5.56 0.00 -10.69
N ARG A 62 -5.43 -0.74 -11.79
CA ARG A 62 -5.62 -2.20 -11.79
C ARG A 62 -4.57 -2.89 -10.94
N GLY A 63 -3.29 -2.50 -11.04
CA GLY A 63 -2.23 -3.01 -10.17
C GLY A 63 -2.50 -2.76 -8.70
N ARG A 64 -2.99 -1.56 -8.35
CA ARG A 64 -3.44 -1.21 -6.99
C ARG A 64 -4.55 -2.13 -6.49
N ASN A 65 -5.57 -2.38 -7.32
CA ASN A 65 -6.65 -3.30 -6.97
C ASN A 65 -6.13 -4.71 -6.70
N TYR A 66 -5.23 -5.23 -7.54
CA TYR A 66 -4.66 -6.58 -7.32
C TYR A 66 -3.88 -6.68 -6.02
N LEU A 67 -3.14 -5.64 -5.64
CA LEU A 67 -2.46 -5.60 -4.35
C LEU A 67 -3.47 -5.57 -3.18
N SER A 68 -4.52 -4.74 -3.28
CA SER A 68 -5.59 -4.69 -2.27
C SER A 68 -6.29 -6.06 -2.13
N ASP A 69 -6.62 -6.71 -3.24
CA ASP A 69 -7.27 -8.02 -3.25
C ASP A 69 -6.40 -9.09 -2.62
N LEU A 70 -5.09 -9.09 -2.94
CA LEU A 70 -4.11 -9.96 -2.30
C LEU A 70 -4.05 -9.72 -0.79
N ALA A 71 -3.92 -8.46 -0.36
CA ALA A 71 -3.84 -8.10 1.05
C ALA A 71 -5.09 -8.51 1.84
N ASN A 72 -6.27 -8.23 1.28
CA ASN A 72 -7.55 -8.58 1.90
C ASN A 72 -7.70 -10.10 2.09
N ARG A 73 -7.25 -10.91 1.12
CA ARG A 73 -7.26 -12.38 1.23
C ARG A 73 -6.36 -12.90 2.35
N GLU A 74 -5.25 -12.23 2.61
CA GLU A 74 -4.31 -12.56 3.69
C GLU A 74 -4.65 -11.86 5.03
N GLY A 75 -5.80 -11.18 5.12
CA GLY A 75 -6.23 -10.50 6.35
C GLY A 75 -5.42 -9.25 6.71
N ILE A 76 -4.73 -8.66 5.74
CA ILE A 76 -3.93 -7.45 5.91
C ILE A 76 -4.81 -6.21 5.76
N PRO A 77 -4.79 -5.26 6.71
CA PRO A 77 -5.64 -4.08 6.68
C PRO A 77 -5.18 -3.11 5.59
N VAL A 78 -6.15 -2.64 4.81
CA VAL A 78 -5.96 -1.69 3.70
C VAL A 78 -6.82 -0.46 3.94
N PHE A 79 -6.20 0.71 3.88
CA PHE A 79 -6.85 2.02 4.03
C PHE A 79 -6.61 2.87 2.77
N ASP A 80 -7.38 3.92 2.57
CA ASP A 80 -7.14 4.94 1.54
C ASP A 80 -6.60 6.25 2.13
N GLU A 81 -6.75 6.45 3.44
CA GLU A 81 -6.19 7.57 4.18
C GLU A 81 -4.93 7.20 4.97
N VAL A 82 -3.88 8.01 4.81
CA VAL A 82 -2.58 7.78 5.47
C VAL A 82 -2.73 7.84 6.99
N LYS A 83 -3.57 8.75 7.49
CA LYS A 83 -3.83 8.91 8.92
C LYS A 83 -4.35 7.62 9.55
N GLU A 84 -5.36 7.01 8.93
CA GLU A 84 -5.97 5.76 9.43
C GLU A 84 -4.98 4.59 9.38
N ALA A 85 -4.18 4.51 8.31
CA ALA A 85 -3.14 3.49 8.19
C ALA A 85 -2.05 3.64 9.26
N VAL A 86 -1.63 4.87 9.57
CA VAL A 86 -0.67 5.15 10.64
C VAL A 86 -1.25 4.81 12.01
N GLU A 87 -2.49 5.19 12.29
CA GLU A 87 -3.18 4.84 13.53
C GLU A 87 -3.25 3.32 13.72
N CYS A 88 -3.61 2.58 12.67
CA CYS A 88 -3.61 1.12 12.68
C CYS A 88 -2.22 0.54 12.95
N ALA A 89 -1.18 1.07 12.29
CA ALA A 89 0.20 0.63 12.50
C ALA A 89 0.67 0.87 13.95
N ILE A 90 0.32 2.00 14.55
CA ILE A 90 0.60 2.29 15.97
C ILE A 90 -0.07 1.25 16.88
N GLN A 91 -1.35 0.95 16.66
CA GLN A 91 -2.06 -0.06 17.46
C GLN A 91 -1.39 -1.43 17.35
N ARG A 92 -1.00 -1.85 16.15
CA ARG A 92 -0.28 -3.12 15.93
C ARG A 92 1.10 -3.16 16.62
N CYS A 93 1.83 -2.04 16.64
CA CYS A 93 3.08 -1.92 17.37
C CYS A 93 2.90 -2.08 18.88
N LEU A 94 1.83 -1.50 19.45
CA LEU A 94 1.53 -1.57 20.89
C LEU A 94 1.08 -2.96 21.33
N GLN A 95 0.27 -3.65 20.53
CA GLN A 95 -0.19 -5.01 20.84
C GLN A 95 0.97 -6.01 20.96
N HIS A 96 2.00 -5.84 20.13
CA HIS A 96 3.20 -6.68 20.19
C HIS A 96 4.14 -6.33 21.36
N ASN A 97 3.91 -5.27 22.14
CA ASN A 97 4.71 -4.93 23.34
C ASN A 97 4.17 -5.60 24.61
N GLN A 98 3.01 -6.24 24.54
CA GLN A 98 2.31 -6.85 25.68
C GLN A 98 2.47 -8.37 25.75
N GLN A 99 3.27 -8.96 24.85
CA GLN A 99 3.70 -10.36 24.84
C GLN A 99 5.20 -10.41 25.10
#